data_AF-A0A9P4XP41-F1
#
_entry.id   AF-A0A9P4XP41-F1
#
_cell.length_a   1.000
_cell.length_b   1.000
_cell.length_c   1.000
_cell.angle_alpha   90.00
_cell.angle_beta   90.00
_cell.angle_gamma   90.00
#
_symmetry.space_group_name_H-M   'P 1'
#
loop_
_entity.id
_entity.type
_entity.pdbx_description
1 polymer ?
#
loop_
_entity_poly.entity_id
_entity_poly.type
_entity_poly.pdbx_seq_one_letter_code
_entity_poly.pdbx_strand_id
1 'polypeptide(L)'
;MKEDAMEVGSEKFKELMALWEYTSQEMGPELDYKRFDELMNFWKSMPLEMHVSWHEAFESASALPEGKRSLPGLRRLFAKARNRENIDLCNLEWKLRRGFSIFFNITNIIEEDDLEQKIPLAFGRLLGMKEPDNSIHNVWQTYFMPLATTKQMVLICGCVNDILQLMHVGRRFLGYEAVQQALADQFEGFKSCLRMNQFRAWRQELKLDFPELLAKHPTDEMRAALGKEFCDWVEVQDDWLWSEEV
;
A
#
# COMPACT_ATOMS: atom_id res chain seq x y z
N MET A 1 3.42 -30.37 13.99
CA MET A 1 2.75 -30.63 12.70
C MET A 1 1.69 -29.60 12.30
N LYS A 2 1.36 -28.60 13.14
CA LYS A 2 0.53 -27.43 12.75
C LYS A 2 1.30 -26.11 12.68
N GLU A 3 2.46 -26.02 13.35
CA GLU A 3 3.37 -24.85 13.29
C GLU A 3 4.00 -24.69 11.90
N ASP A 4 4.40 -25.78 11.25
CA ASP A 4 5.08 -25.74 9.93
C ASP A 4 4.20 -25.21 8.78
N ALA A 5 2.87 -25.24 8.91
CA ALA A 5 1.96 -24.72 7.88
C ALA A 5 1.68 -23.21 8.04
N MET A 6 1.89 -22.67 9.25
CA MET A 6 1.54 -21.30 9.64
C MET A 6 2.59 -20.29 9.17
N GLU A 7 3.87 -20.66 9.25
CA GLU A 7 5.00 -19.84 8.81
C GLU A 7 5.09 -19.77 7.26
N VAL A 8 4.72 -20.87 6.59
CA VAL A 8 4.78 -21.03 5.13
C VAL A 8 3.83 -20.07 4.38
N GLY A 9 2.67 -19.72 4.96
CA GLY A 9 1.71 -18.81 4.32
C GLY A 9 2.17 -17.34 4.30
N SER A 10 2.75 -16.86 5.40
CA SER A 10 3.31 -15.51 5.50
C SER A 10 4.61 -15.37 4.71
N GLU A 11 5.46 -16.38 4.73
CA GLU A 11 6.76 -16.32 4.04
C GLU A 11 6.60 -16.43 2.52
N LYS A 12 5.70 -17.30 2.04
CA LYS A 12 5.35 -17.40 0.63
C LYS A 12 4.76 -16.09 0.09
N PHE A 13 3.96 -15.37 0.88
CA PHE A 13 3.45 -14.07 0.49
C PHE A 13 4.58 -13.05 0.33
N LYS A 14 5.51 -12.97 1.29
CA LYS A 14 6.69 -12.09 1.18
C LYS A 14 7.58 -12.42 -0.02
N GLU A 15 7.81 -13.72 -0.27
CA GLU A 15 8.60 -14.20 -1.42
C GLU A 15 7.95 -13.78 -2.75
N LEU A 16 6.63 -13.92 -2.87
CA LEU A 16 5.87 -13.47 -4.05
C LEU A 16 5.96 -11.95 -4.22
N MET A 17 5.88 -11.17 -3.14
CA MET A 17 6.04 -9.71 -3.21
C MET A 17 7.47 -9.28 -3.57
N ALA A 18 8.50 -9.96 -3.07
CA ALA A 18 9.89 -9.67 -3.41
C ALA A 18 10.20 -10.00 -4.89
N LEU A 19 9.66 -11.10 -5.40
CA LEU A 19 9.81 -11.49 -6.80
C LEU A 19 9.04 -10.56 -7.75
N TRP A 20 7.91 -10.00 -7.30
CA TRP A 20 7.17 -8.93 -7.98
C TRP A 20 8.00 -7.64 -8.11
N GLU A 21 8.73 -7.24 -7.06
CA GLU A 21 9.63 -6.06 -7.13
C GLU A 21 10.82 -6.27 -8.09
N TYR A 22 11.36 -7.49 -8.16
CA TYR A 22 12.53 -7.83 -8.99
C TYR A 22 12.23 -7.82 -10.50
N THR A 23 11.06 -8.33 -10.90
CA THR A 23 10.68 -8.53 -12.31
C THR A 23 10.34 -7.24 -13.07
N SER A 24 10.29 -6.09 -12.39
CA SER A 24 9.96 -4.79 -13.00
C SER A 24 11.16 -4.07 -13.67
N GLN A 25 12.29 -4.75 -13.91
CA GLN A 25 13.54 -4.12 -14.37
C GLN A 25 13.87 -4.39 -15.86
N GLU A 26 13.45 -3.50 -16.78
CA GLU A 26 13.93 -3.51 -18.19
C GLU A 26 14.79 -2.28 -18.52
N MET A 27 15.99 -2.49 -19.11
CA MET A 27 16.94 -1.40 -19.47
C MET A 27 16.97 -1.14 -20.99
N GLY A 28 16.61 0.08 -21.38
CA GLY A 28 16.86 0.66 -22.71
C GLY A 28 17.68 1.96 -22.59
N PRO A 29 18.28 2.46 -23.70
CA PRO A 29 19.14 3.63 -23.66
C PRO A 29 18.33 4.91 -23.41
N GLU A 30 18.82 5.74 -22.49
CA GLU A 30 18.04 6.80 -21.82
C GLU A 30 18.26 8.19 -22.44
N LEU A 31 17.26 8.68 -23.16
CA LEU A 31 17.04 10.13 -23.32
C LEU A 31 16.14 10.59 -22.17
N ASP A 32 16.33 11.85 -21.76
CA ASP A 32 15.43 12.47 -20.78
C ASP A 32 13.99 12.47 -21.30
N TYR A 33 13.07 12.19 -20.38
CA TYR A 33 11.66 12.18 -20.66
C TYR A 33 11.19 13.60 -20.99
N LYS A 34 10.63 13.76 -22.19
CA LYS A 34 10.28 15.07 -22.77
C LYS A 34 9.33 15.91 -21.91
N ARG A 35 8.51 15.26 -21.08
CA ARG A 35 7.52 15.91 -20.22
C ARG A 35 7.91 15.88 -18.74
N PHE A 36 9.20 15.73 -18.44
CA PHE A 36 9.67 15.65 -17.05
C PHE A 36 9.24 16.84 -16.21
N ASP A 37 9.43 18.08 -16.68
CA ASP A 37 9.05 19.27 -15.89
C ASP A 37 7.54 19.38 -15.66
N GLU A 38 6.74 19.03 -16.67
CA GLU A 38 5.28 18.96 -16.58
C GLU A 38 4.85 17.90 -15.55
N LEU A 39 5.44 16.71 -15.62
CA LEU A 39 5.23 15.63 -14.66
C LEU A 39 5.59 16.06 -13.24
N MET A 40 6.74 16.70 -13.03
CA MET A 40 7.17 17.12 -11.70
C MET A 40 6.25 18.21 -11.12
N ASN A 41 5.71 19.10 -11.95
CA ASN A 41 4.74 20.10 -11.52
C ASN A 41 3.39 19.48 -11.16
N PHE A 42 2.90 18.52 -11.96
CA PHE A 42 1.72 17.75 -11.63
C PHE A 42 1.91 16.96 -10.32
N TRP A 43 3.04 16.25 -10.17
CA TRP A 43 3.28 15.38 -9.03
C TRP A 43 3.38 16.17 -7.71
N LYS A 44 3.82 17.43 -7.73
CA LYS A 44 3.77 18.33 -6.56
C LYS A 44 2.35 18.61 -6.04
N SER A 45 1.32 18.42 -6.86
CA SER A 45 -0.07 18.59 -6.45
C SER A 45 -0.63 17.39 -5.67
N MET A 46 0.15 16.31 -5.57
CA MET A 46 -0.24 15.09 -4.88
C MET A 46 -0.65 15.37 -3.42
N PRO A 47 -1.79 14.81 -2.97
CA PRO A 47 -2.21 14.91 -1.57
C PRO A 47 -1.12 14.45 -0.59
N LEU A 48 -0.96 15.16 0.53
CA LEU A 48 0.06 14.82 1.53
C LEU A 48 -0.26 13.50 2.26
N GLU A 49 -1.54 13.16 2.34
CA GLU A 49 -2.03 11.90 2.88
C GLU A 49 -1.86 10.72 1.89
N MET A 50 -1.34 10.94 0.67
CA MET A 50 -1.05 9.85 -0.26
C MET A 50 0.02 8.92 0.33
N HIS A 51 -0.05 7.63 -0.02
CA HIS A 51 0.87 6.63 0.52
C HIS A 51 2.35 7.07 0.40
N VAL A 52 3.14 6.84 1.45
CA VAL A 52 4.51 7.39 1.60
C VAL A 52 5.44 7.08 0.43
N SER A 53 5.30 5.89 -0.19
CA SER A 53 6.11 5.49 -1.34
C SER A 53 5.96 6.44 -2.55
N TRP A 54 4.82 7.11 -2.69
CA TRP A 54 4.63 8.11 -3.74
C TRP A 54 5.43 9.38 -3.47
N HIS A 55 5.51 9.80 -2.22
CA HIS A 55 6.36 10.92 -1.79
C HIS A 55 7.84 10.56 -1.97
N GLU A 56 8.26 9.36 -1.55
CA GLU A 56 9.63 8.87 -1.75
C GLU A 56 10.02 8.78 -3.23
N ALA A 57 9.09 8.33 -4.08
CA ALA A 57 9.28 8.27 -5.52
C ALA A 57 9.41 9.68 -6.13
N PHE A 58 8.58 10.62 -5.69
CA PHE A 58 8.66 12.02 -6.08
C PHE A 58 9.99 12.68 -5.67
N GLU A 59 10.44 12.46 -4.43
CA GLU A 59 11.73 12.96 -3.95
C GLU A 59 12.89 12.38 -4.77
N SER A 60 12.85 11.06 -5.01
CA SER A 60 13.85 10.36 -5.83
C SER A 60 13.88 10.89 -7.26
N ALA A 61 12.72 11.08 -7.88
CA ALA A 61 12.61 11.63 -9.24
C ALA A 61 13.10 13.08 -9.32
N SER A 62 12.71 13.91 -8.34
CA SER A 62 13.12 15.32 -8.26
C SER A 62 14.64 15.49 -8.15
N ALA A 63 15.32 14.54 -7.52
CA ALA A 63 16.76 14.54 -7.34
C ALA A 63 17.54 14.03 -8.57
N LEU A 64 16.87 13.52 -9.61
CA LEU A 64 17.55 13.00 -10.80
C LEU A 64 18.22 14.13 -11.61
N PRO A 65 19.53 14.02 -11.93
CA PRO A 65 20.18 14.96 -12.81
C PRO A 65 19.70 14.81 -14.26
N GLU A 66 19.92 15.85 -15.06
CA GLU A 66 19.71 15.80 -16.52
C GLU A 66 20.53 14.66 -17.14
N GLY A 67 19.95 13.96 -18.12
CA GLY A 67 20.50 12.74 -18.72
C GLY A 67 20.25 11.45 -17.92
N LYS A 68 19.54 11.53 -16.78
CA LYS A 68 19.11 10.38 -15.96
C LYS A 68 17.60 10.33 -15.73
N ARG A 69 16.83 11.18 -16.43
CA ARG A 69 15.37 11.34 -16.23
C ARG A 69 14.58 10.53 -17.25
N SER A 70 14.99 9.29 -17.47
CA SER A 70 14.45 8.48 -18.53
C SER A 70 13.01 8.06 -18.25
N LEU A 71 12.21 7.88 -19.31
CA LEU A 71 10.86 7.32 -19.17
C LEU A 71 10.88 5.92 -18.51
N PRO A 72 11.78 4.97 -18.88
CA PRO A 72 11.90 3.71 -18.17
C PRO A 72 12.21 3.85 -16.68
N GLY A 73 13.12 4.77 -16.31
CA GLY A 73 13.47 5.04 -14.92
C GLY A 73 12.28 5.59 -14.12
N LEU A 74 11.54 6.53 -14.70
CA LEU A 74 10.32 7.07 -14.10
C LEU A 74 9.24 6.00 -13.95
N ARG A 75 8.98 5.18 -14.98
CA ARG A 75 8.04 4.04 -14.91
C ARG A 75 8.35 3.12 -13.73
N ARG A 76 9.63 2.86 -13.45
CA ARG A 76 10.04 2.04 -12.30
C ARG A 76 9.70 2.70 -10.98
N LEU A 77 9.89 4.00 -10.84
CA LEU A 77 9.51 4.73 -9.63
C LEU A 77 7.99 4.69 -9.40
N PHE A 78 7.21 4.90 -10.46
CA PHE A 78 5.74 4.78 -10.42
C PHE A 78 5.29 3.37 -10.06
N ALA A 79 5.82 2.35 -10.74
CA ALA A 79 5.51 0.94 -10.46
C ALA A 79 5.85 0.58 -9.02
N LYS A 80 7.04 0.97 -8.53
CA LYS A 80 7.45 0.74 -7.15
C LYS A 80 6.53 1.42 -6.14
N ALA A 81 6.15 2.68 -6.38
CA ALA A 81 5.25 3.41 -5.50
C ALA A 81 3.87 2.73 -5.41
N ARG A 82 3.27 2.45 -6.57
CA ARG A 82 2.00 1.74 -6.72
C ARG A 82 2.02 0.35 -6.08
N ASN A 83 3.10 -0.40 -6.29
CA ASN A 83 3.25 -1.74 -5.73
C ASN A 83 3.31 -1.71 -4.21
N ARG A 84 4.07 -0.78 -3.62
CA ARG A 84 4.14 -0.64 -2.16
C ARG A 84 2.79 -0.27 -1.54
N GLU A 85 2.07 0.66 -2.17
CA GLU A 85 0.71 1.02 -1.72
C GLU A 85 -0.24 -0.18 -1.78
N ASN A 86 -0.22 -0.93 -2.88
CA ASN A 86 -1.01 -2.14 -3.04
C ASN A 86 -0.60 -3.22 -2.02
N ILE A 87 0.69 -3.42 -1.75
CA ILE A 87 1.19 -4.38 -0.75
C ILE A 87 0.60 -4.09 0.63
N ASP A 88 0.64 -2.83 1.09
CA ASP A 88 0.14 -2.47 2.41
C ASP A 88 -1.39 -2.65 2.50
N LEU A 89 -2.13 -2.30 1.45
CA LEU A 89 -3.58 -2.59 1.35
C LEU A 89 -3.88 -4.08 1.41
N CYS A 90 -3.19 -4.86 0.58
CA CYS A 90 -3.28 -6.30 0.48
C CYS A 90 -2.99 -6.99 1.82
N ASN A 91 -1.94 -6.57 2.51
CA ASN A 91 -1.56 -7.08 3.83
C ASN A 91 -2.64 -6.82 4.87
N LEU A 92 -3.19 -5.60 4.91
CA LEU A 92 -4.25 -5.25 5.85
C LEU A 92 -5.55 -6.00 5.53
N GLU A 93 -5.94 -6.08 4.26
CA GLU A 93 -7.14 -6.83 3.86
C GLU A 93 -7.01 -8.32 4.19
N TRP A 94 -5.83 -8.90 3.95
CA TRP A 94 -5.53 -10.25 4.37
C TRP A 94 -5.71 -10.41 5.88
N LYS A 95 -5.02 -9.59 6.69
CA LYS A 95 -4.96 -9.69 8.16
C LYS A 95 -6.28 -9.37 8.86
N LEU A 96 -7.07 -8.43 8.33
CA LEU A 96 -8.25 -7.90 9.02
C LEU A 96 -9.56 -8.53 8.52
N ARG A 97 -9.60 -9.16 7.34
CA ARG A 97 -10.86 -9.66 6.74
C ARG A 97 -11.05 -11.18 6.88
N ARG A 98 -12.03 -11.58 7.69
CA ARG A 98 -12.38 -12.98 8.03
C ARG A 98 -12.71 -13.89 6.82
N GLY A 99 -13.19 -13.32 5.70
CA GLY A 99 -13.61 -14.10 4.52
C GLY A 99 -12.48 -14.51 3.58
N PHE A 100 -11.35 -13.80 3.62
CA PHE A 100 -10.26 -14.01 2.68
C PHE A 100 -9.40 -15.24 3.05
N SER A 101 -9.25 -15.49 4.36
CA SER A 101 -8.53 -16.65 4.89
C SER A 101 -9.18 -18.00 4.52
N ILE A 102 -10.49 -17.99 4.25
CA ILE A 102 -11.28 -19.18 3.89
C ILE A 102 -10.98 -19.61 2.45
N PHE A 103 -10.83 -18.67 1.51
CA PHE A 103 -10.52 -18.97 0.10
C PHE A 103 -9.16 -19.65 -0.08
N PHE A 104 -8.20 -19.32 0.77
CA PHE A 104 -6.85 -19.88 0.72
C PHE A 104 -6.62 -20.99 1.74
N ASN A 105 -7.65 -21.37 2.51
CA ASN A 105 -7.58 -22.39 3.55
C ASN A 105 -6.45 -22.12 4.58
N ILE A 106 -6.16 -20.84 4.85
CA ILE A 106 -5.13 -20.39 5.78
C ILE A 106 -5.82 -19.83 7.02
N THR A 107 -5.38 -20.27 8.19
CA THR A 107 -5.85 -19.72 9.47
C THR A 107 -5.10 -18.41 9.71
N ASN A 108 -5.76 -17.26 9.54
CA ASN A 108 -5.11 -15.97 9.75
C ASN A 108 -5.27 -15.52 11.21
N ILE A 109 -4.32 -15.94 12.04
CA ILE A 109 -4.23 -15.51 13.44
C ILE A 109 -3.40 -14.22 13.46
N ILE A 110 -3.95 -13.17 14.07
CA ILE A 110 -3.23 -11.91 14.28
C ILE A 110 -2.26 -12.12 15.46
N GLU A 111 -0.97 -12.00 15.20
CA GLU A 111 0.10 -12.16 16.21
C GLU A 111 0.38 -10.86 16.96
N GLU A 112 1.13 -10.92 18.06
CA GLU A 112 1.48 -9.73 18.84
C GLU A 112 2.34 -8.73 18.04
N ASP A 113 3.28 -9.24 17.24
CA ASP A 113 4.09 -8.43 16.31
C ASP A 113 3.26 -7.76 15.20
N ASP A 114 2.19 -8.43 14.73
CA ASP A 114 1.25 -7.81 13.80
C ASP A 114 0.60 -6.56 14.42
N LEU A 115 0.25 -6.65 15.72
CA LEU A 115 -0.43 -5.58 16.45
C LEU A 115 0.49 -4.44 16.86
N GLU A 116 1.71 -4.75 17.27
CA GLU A 116 2.64 -3.76 17.81
C GLU A 116 3.40 -3.02 16.71
N GLN A 117 3.59 -3.66 15.55
CA GLN A 117 4.45 -3.16 14.49
C GLN A 117 3.81 -3.22 13.11
N LYS A 118 3.50 -4.41 12.56
CA LYS A 118 3.20 -4.54 11.12
C LYS A 118 1.93 -3.82 10.67
N ILE A 119 0.81 -4.00 11.39
CA ILE A 119 -0.46 -3.35 11.07
C ILE A 119 -0.39 -1.83 11.31
N PRO A 120 0.11 -1.33 12.46
CA PRO A 120 0.46 0.08 12.64
C PRO A 120 1.24 0.70 11.48
N LEU A 121 2.32 0.03 11.05
CA LEU A 121 3.20 0.51 9.97
C LEU A 121 2.47 0.61 8.64
N ALA A 122 1.70 -0.42 8.25
CA ALA A 122 0.94 -0.39 7.02
C ALA A 122 -0.09 0.75 7.00
N PHE A 123 -0.82 0.97 8.11
CA PHE A 123 -1.73 2.11 8.20
C PHE A 123 -1.00 3.45 8.10
N GLY A 124 0.12 3.61 8.80
CA GLY A 124 0.90 4.85 8.76
C GLY A 124 1.41 5.17 7.36
N ARG A 125 1.98 4.19 6.66
CA ARG A 125 2.46 4.35 5.29
C ARG A 125 1.34 4.70 4.32
N LEU A 126 0.16 4.08 4.46
CA LEU A 126 -1.05 4.42 3.68
C LEU A 126 -1.59 5.83 3.94
N LEU A 127 -1.21 6.45 5.05
CA LEU A 127 -1.57 7.83 5.39
C LEU A 127 -0.45 8.83 5.11
N GLY A 128 0.55 8.43 4.33
CA GLY A 128 1.68 9.26 3.98
C GLY A 128 2.62 9.54 5.15
N MET A 129 2.52 8.80 6.26
CA MET A 129 3.38 9.02 7.41
C MET A 129 4.74 8.36 7.20
N LYS A 130 5.81 9.12 7.42
CA LYS A 130 7.17 8.59 7.32
C LYS A 130 7.49 7.73 8.54
N GLU A 131 8.08 6.57 8.30
CA GLU A 131 8.60 5.72 9.38
C GLU A 131 9.80 6.41 10.04
N PRO A 132 9.89 6.46 11.38
CA PRO A 132 11.06 6.99 12.06
C PRO A 132 12.24 6.03 11.94
N ASP A 133 13.44 6.60 11.89
CA ASP A 133 14.71 5.87 11.70
C ASP A 133 15.00 4.81 12.79
N ASN A 134 14.32 4.90 13.95
CA ASN A 134 14.42 3.95 15.07
C ASN A 134 13.02 3.42 15.42
N SER A 135 12.57 2.33 14.79
CA SER A 135 11.29 1.72 15.16
C SER A 135 11.43 0.80 16.38
N ILE A 136 10.57 1.00 17.38
CA ILE A 136 10.42 0.20 18.61
C ILE A 136 8.97 -0.33 18.64
N HIS A 137 8.70 -1.35 19.45
CA HIS A 137 7.34 -1.80 19.79
C HIS A 137 6.35 -0.64 20.04
N ASN A 138 5.11 -0.80 19.58
CA ASN A 138 4.03 0.21 19.64
C ASN A 138 4.32 1.46 18.78
N VAL A 139 4.59 1.20 17.49
CA VAL A 139 4.93 2.22 16.51
C VAL A 139 3.82 3.28 16.36
N TRP A 140 2.54 2.91 16.54
CA TRP A 140 1.47 3.85 16.28
C TRP A 140 1.38 5.03 17.25
N GLN A 141 1.45 4.75 18.55
CA GLN A 141 1.28 5.79 19.56
C GLN A 141 2.53 6.66 19.73
N THR A 142 3.69 6.18 19.31
CA THR A 142 4.98 6.80 19.65
C THR A 142 5.59 7.57 18.48
N TYR A 143 5.25 7.21 17.23
CA TYR A 143 6.13 7.48 16.10
C TYR A 143 5.48 8.02 14.83
N PHE A 144 4.15 8.02 14.71
CA PHE A 144 3.53 8.61 13.53
C PHE A 144 3.41 10.12 13.63
N MET A 145 4.18 10.79 12.78
CA MET A 145 4.00 12.21 12.49
C MET A 145 3.38 12.38 11.10
N PRO A 146 2.18 12.98 11.00
CA PRO A 146 1.57 13.26 9.71
C PRO A 146 2.37 14.30 8.92
N LEU A 147 2.51 14.11 7.60
CA LEU A 147 3.15 15.11 6.72
C LEU A 147 2.36 16.43 6.66
N ALA A 148 1.04 16.40 6.90
CA ALA A 148 0.21 17.56 7.16
C ALA A 148 -0.98 17.26 8.07
N THR A 149 -1.42 18.23 8.86
CA THR A 149 -2.55 18.10 9.78
C THR A 149 -3.82 18.69 9.19
N THR A 150 -4.42 18.00 8.21
CA THR A 150 -5.74 18.39 7.71
C THR A 150 -6.85 17.87 8.63
N LYS A 151 -8.02 18.52 8.67
CA LYS A 151 -9.17 18.04 9.45
C LYS A 151 -9.59 16.61 9.06
N GLN A 152 -9.43 16.27 7.78
CA GLN A 152 -9.72 14.94 7.26
C GLN A 152 -8.72 13.92 7.79
N MET A 153 -7.44 14.25 7.79
CA MET A 153 -6.42 13.37 8.35
C MET A 153 -6.63 13.11 9.85
N VAL A 154 -7.09 14.10 10.62
CA VAL A 154 -7.46 13.89 12.04
C VAL A 154 -8.56 12.83 12.18
N LEU A 155 -9.60 12.87 11.34
CA LEU A 155 -10.68 11.87 11.36
C LEU A 155 -10.17 10.47 10.97
N ILE A 156 -9.34 10.39 9.92
CA ILE A 156 -8.80 9.11 9.44
C ILE A 156 -7.85 8.49 10.47
N CYS A 157 -7.00 9.30 11.12
CA CYS A 157 -6.15 8.86 12.22
C CYS A 157 -6.99 8.38 13.42
N GLY A 158 -8.14 8.99 13.67
CA GLY A 158 -9.11 8.52 14.66
C GLY A 158 -9.60 7.10 14.36
N CYS A 159 -10.04 6.84 13.12
CA CYS A 159 -10.47 5.51 12.69
C CYS A 159 -9.36 4.46 12.85
N VAL A 160 -8.12 4.78 12.45
CA VAL A 160 -6.98 3.86 12.62
C VAL A 160 -6.68 3.62 14.10
N ASN A 161 -6.72 4.66 14.94
CA ASN A 161 -6.54 4.49 16.37
C ASN A 161 -7.61 3.59 16.98
N ASP A 162 -8.88 3.73 16.57
CA ASP A 162 -9.98 2.88 17.04
C ASP A 162 -9.77 1.42 16.62
N ILE A 163 -9.33 1.17 15.39
CA ILE A 163 -8.95 -0.16 14.90
C ILE A 163 -7.86 -0.78 15.78
N LEU A 164 -6.78 -0.05 16.03
CA LEU A 164 -5.64 -0.52 16.82
C LEU A 164 -6.03 -0.77 18.29
N GLN A 165 -6.85 0.09 18.89
CA GLN A 165 -7.37 -0.08 20.25
C GLN A 165 -8.32 -1.28 20.36
N LEU A 166 -9.22 -1.48 19.40
CA LEU A 166 -10.10 -2.64 19.34
C LEU A 166 -9.30 -3.94 19.24
N MET A 167 -8.23 -3.97 18.46
CA MET A 167 -7.34 -5.13 18.40
C MET A 167 -6.56 -5.35 19.70
N HIS A 168 -6.00 -4.29 20.30
CA HIS A 168 -5.14 -4.42 21.47
C HIS A 168 -5.92 -4.76 22.74
N VAL A 169 -7.02 -4.04 22.99
CA VAL A 169 -7.84 -4.13 24.20
C VAL A 169 -9.02 -5.09 23.99
N GLY A 170 -9.76 -4.92 22.90
CA GLY A 170 -10.99 -5.68 22.65
C GLY A 170 -10.78 -7.19 22.66
N ARG A 171 -9.64 -7.69 22.16
CA ARG A 171 -9.31 -9.13 22.16
C ARG A 171 -9.36 -9.77 23.55
N ARG A 172 -8.98 -9.01 24.59
CA ARG A 172 -8.92 -9.50 25.98
C ARG A 172 -10.30 -9.54 26.64
N PHE A 173 -11.27 -8.74 26.17
CA PHE A 173 -12.55 -8.53 26.85
C PHE A 173 -13.78 -9.06 26.08
N LEU A 174 -13.76 -9.01 24.75
CA LEU A 174 -14.94 -9.29 23.91
C LEU A 174 -14.87 -10.63 23.17
N GLY A 175 -13.71 -11.29 23.19
CA GLY A 175 -13.44 -12.49 22.39
C GLY A 175 -13.12 -12.16 20.93
N TYR A 176 -12.40 -13.07 20.28
CA TYR A 176 -11.79 -12.86 18.95
C TYR A 176 -12.84 -12.57 17.85
N GLU A 177 -14.00 -13.24 17.88
CA GLU A 177 -15.01 -13.12 16.84
C GLU A 177 -15.71 -11.74 16.81
N ALA A 178 -16.09 -11.21 17.98
CA ALA A 178 -16.75 -9.91 18.07
C ALA A 178 -15.81 -8.76 17.66
N VAL A 179 -14.52 -8.89 18.00
CA VAL A 179 -13.46 -7.95 17.62
C VAL A 179 -13.23 -7.99 16.11
N GLN A 180 -13.17 -9.18 15.50
CA GLN A 180 -12.99 -9.31 14.05
C GLN A 180 -14.11 -8.66 13.22
N GLN A 181 -15.38 -8.79 13.64
CA GLN A 181 -16.48 -8.16 12.90
C GLN A 181 -16.40 -6.62 12.96
N ALA A 182 -16.16 -6.07 14.16
CA ALA A 182 -16.00 -4.61 14.33
C ALA A 182 -14.79 -4.06 13.57
N LEU A 183 -13.71 -4.84 13.48
CA LEU A 183 -12.51 -4.46 12.71
C LEU A 183 -12.78 -4.43 11.21
N ALA A 184 -13.54 -5.39 10.69
CA ALA A 184 -13.89 -5.41 9.27
C ALA A 184 -14.67 -4.14 8.88
N ASP A 185 -15.67 -3.75 9.68
CA ASP A 185 -16.49 -2.56 9.40
C ASP A 185 -15.66 -1.27 9.46
N GLN A 186 -14.77 -1.14 10.46
CA GLN A 186 -13.87 0.01 10.57
C GLN A 186 -12.84 0.07 9.44
N PHE A 187 -12.34 -1.09 9.00
CA PHE A 187 -11.40 -1.18 7.90
C PHE A 187 -12.04 -0.79 6.56
N GLU A 188 -13.30 -1.14 6.30
CA GLU A 188 -14.04 -0.65 5.12
C GLU A 188 -14.26 0.88 5.17
N GLY A 189 -14.47 1.44 6.36
CA GLY A 189 -14.49 2.89 6.58
C GLY A 189 -13.15 3.54 6.22
N PHE A 190 -12.03 2.95 6.64
CA PHE A 190 -10.68 3.39 6.27
C PHE A 190 -10.43 3.28 4.75
N LYS A 191 -10.81 2.17 4.11
CA LYS A 191 -10.70 1.98 2.66
C LYS A 191 -11.46 3.08 1.89
N SER A 192 -12.65 3.44 2.36
CA SER A 192 -13.43 4.54 1.79
C SER A 192 -12.68 5.89 1.86
N CYS A 193 -11.87 6.10 2.90
CA CYS A 193 -11.05 7.31 3.04
C CYS A 193 -9.92 7.37 1.98
N LEU A 194 -9.32 6.23 1.63
CA LEU A 194 -8.29 6.16 0.58
C LEU A 194 -8.82 6.48 -0.83
N ARG A 195 -10.15 6.46 -1.01
CA ARG A 195 -10.85 6.81 -2.25
C ARG A 195 -11.59 8.15 -2.18
N MET A 196 -11.28 8.99 -1.19
CA MET A 196 -11.78 10.37 -1.13
C MET A 196 -11.46 11.13 -2.43
N ASN A 197 -12.32 12.09 -2.76
CA ASN A 197 -12.33 12.80 -4.05
C ASN A 197 -10.96 13.35 -4.45
N GLN A 198 -10.15 13.84 -3.50
CA GLN A 198 -8.82 14.38 -3.79
C GLN A 198 -7.82 13.32 -4.29
N PHE A 199 -7.79 12.14 -3.68
CA PHE A 199 -6.89 11.06 -4.12
C PHE A 199 -7.34 10.51 -5.45
N ARG A 200 -8.66 10.36 -5.62
CA ARG A 200 -9.26 9.90 -6.87
C ARG A 200 -8.98 10.87 -8.01
N ALA A 201 -9.21 12.16 -7.81
CA ALA A 201 -8.97 13.20 -8.81
C ALA A 201 -7.49 13.19 -9.25
N TRP A 202 -6.56 13.13 -8.30
CA TRP A 202 -5.14 13.07 -8.63
C TRP A 202 -4.78 11.80 -9.42
N ARG A 203 -5.28 10.63 -9.02
CA ARG A 203 -5.06 9.36 -9.73
C ARG A 203 -5.67 9.37 -11.14
N GLN A 204 -6.83 10.02 -11.32
CA GLN A 204 -7.48 10.17 -12.63
C GLN A 204 -6.68 11.12 -13.54
N GLU A 205 -6.22 12.25 -13.02
CA GLU A 205 -5.38 13.18 -13.77
C GLU A 205 -4.07 12.51 -14.20
N LEU A 206 -3.42 11.74 -13.30
CA LEU A 206 -2.24 10.94 -13.66
C LEU A 206 -2.52 9.95 -14.81
N LYS A 207 -3.68 9.27 -14.77
CA LYS A 207 -4.08 8.31 -15.82
C LYS A 207 -4.32 8.98 -17.17
N LEU A 208 -4.92 10.16 -17.17
CA LEU A 208 -5.28 10.90 -18.39
C LEU A 208 -4.06 11.60 -18.98
N ASP A 209 -3.28 12.27 -18.13
CA ASP A 209 -2.22 13.15 -18.57
C ASP A 209 -0.90 12.41 -18.74
N PHE A 210 -0.64 11.33 -18.01
CA PHE A 210 0.62 10.57 -18.12
C PHE A 210 0.40 9.04 -18.22
N PRO A 211 -0.45 8.56 -19.15
CA PRO A 211 -0.73 7.13 -19.30
C PRO A 211 0.51 6.31 -19.60
N GLU A 212 1.54 6.90 -20.23
CA GLU A 212 2.79 6.23 -20.51
C GLU A 212 3.58 5.85 -19.26
N LEU A 213 3.32 6.45 -18.09
CA LEU A 213 3.98 6.08 -16.82
C LEU A 213 3.33 4.86 -16.17
N LEU A 214 2.08 4.57 -16.54
CA LEU A 214 1.29 3.46 -16.02
C LEU A 214 1.40 2.28 -16.98
N ALA A 215 2.49 1.53 -16.89
CA ALA A 215 2.63 0.27 -17.63
C ALA A 215 1.50 -0.71 -17.25
N LYS A 216 1.19 -1.64 -18.15
CA LYS A 216 0.24 -2.73 -17.86
C LYS A 216 0.77 -3.56 -16.69
N HIS A 217 -0.04 -3.63 -15.64
CA HIS A 217 0.25 -4.38 -14.44
C HIS A 217 -0.77 -5.51 -14.32
N PRO A 218 -0.37 -6.75 -13.97
CA PRO A 218 0.92 -7.40 -14.08
C PRO A 218 1.26 -7.81 -15.51
N THR A 219 2.57 -7.94 -15.80
CA THR A 219 3.07 -8.43 -17.07
C THR A 219 2.90 -9.95 -17.19
N ASP A 220 3.00 -10.49 -18.41
CA ASP A 220 2.88 -11.94 -18.62
C ASP A 220 4.01 -12.73 -17.91
N GLU A 221 5.19 -12.13 -17.78
CA GLU A 221 6.31 -12.68 -17.02
C GLU A 221 6.02 -12.73 -15.52
N MET A 222 5.36 -11.70 -14.97
CA MET A 222 4.90 -11.69 -13.57
C MET A 222 3.83 -12.74 -13.34
N ARG A 223 2.86 -12.88 -14.26
CA ARG A 223 1.83 -13.94 -14.20
C ARG A 223 2.44 -15.34 -14.26
N ALA A 224 3.48 -15.53 -15.06
CA ALA A 224 4.20 -16.79 -15.15
C ALA A 224 5.00 -17.11 -13.87
N ALA A 225 5.58 -16.11 -13.22
CA ALA A 225 6.42 -16.28 -12.04
C ALA A 225 5.63 -16.39 -10.72
N LEU A 226 4.53 -15.65 -10.60
CA LEU A 226 3.82 -15.43 -9.34
C LEU A 226 2.50 -16.18 -9.26
N GLY A 227 2.06 -16.74 -10.39
CA GLY A 227 0.80 -17.44 -10.52
C GLY A 227 -0.35 -16.49 -10.79
N LYS A 228 -1.26 -16.95 -11.64
CA LYS A 228 -2.42 -16.18 -12.10
C LYS A 228 -3.30 -15.68 -10.94
N GLU A 229 -3.61 -16.54 -9.97
CA GLU A 229 -4.52 -16.20 -8.86
C GLU A 229 -4.01 -15.03 -8.00
N PHE A 230 -2.70 -14.96 -7.75
CA PHE A 230 -2.10 -13.86 -7.01
C PHE A 230 -2.09 -12.57 -7.82
N CYS A 231 -1.72 -12.66 -9.10
CA CYS A 231 -1.74 -11.54 -10.02
C CYS A 231 -3.15 -10.95 -10.20
N ASP A 232 -4.16 -11.81 -10.42
CA ASP A 232 -5.56 -11.43 -10.57
C ASP A 232 -6.07 -10.73 -9.28
N TRP A 233 -5.61 -11.15 -8.10
CA TRP A 233 -5.96 -10.48 -6.85
C TRP A 233 -5.32 -9.10 -6.70
N VAL A 234 -4.04 -8.96 -7.06
CA VAL A 234 -3.38 -7.64 -7.07
C VAL A 234 -4.07 -6.73 -8.08
N GLU A 235 -4.46 -7.23 -9.26
CA GLU A 235 -5.29 -6.50 -10.23
C GLU A 235 -6.61 -6.04 -9.62
N VAL A 236 -7.31 -6.88 -8.84
CA VAL A 236 -8.57 -6.47 -8.20
C VAL A 236 -8.38 -5.31 -7.23
N GLN A 237 -7.30 -5.31 -6.44
CA GLN A 237 -7.04 -4.23 -5.48
C GLN A 237 -6.56 -2.96 -6.18
N ASP A 238 -5.74 -3.13 -7.20
CA ASP A 238 -5.26 -2.06 -8.06
C ASP A 238 -6.43 -1.44 -8.84
N ASP A 239 -7.31 -2.25 -9.41
CA ASP A 239 -8.54 -1.79 -10.04
C ASP A 239 -9.46 -1.14 -9.01
N TRP A 240 -9.63 -1.68 -7.80
CA TRP A 240 -10.44 -1.04 -6.77
C TRP A 240 -9.91 0.35 -6.39
N LEU A 241 -8.60 0.50 -6.19
CA LEU A 241 -7.99 1.77 -5.79
C LEU A 241 -7.99 2.81 -6.93
N TRP A 242 -7.90 2.33 -8.17
CA TRP A 242 -7.75 3.17 -9.36
C TRP A 242 -9.02 3.27 -10.22
N SER A 243 -10.10 2.54 -9.91
CA SER A 243 -11.38 2.56 -10.62
C SER A 243 -12.21 3.80 -10.32
N GLU A 244 -13.08 4.13 -11.28
CA GLU A 244 -13.99 5.27 -11.19
C GLU A 244 -15.27 4.95 -10.40
N GLU A 245 -15.67 3.68 -10.31
CA GLU A 245 -16.93 3.23 -9.71
C GLU A 245 -16.81 2.92 -8.21
N VAL A 246 -17.79 3.39 -7.42
CA VAL A 246 -17.99 3.10 -5.99
C VAL A 246 -19.09 2.07 -5.84
#